data_AF-A0A820PI82-F1
#
_entry.id   AF-A0A820PI82-F1
#
_cell.length_a   1.000
_cell.length_b   1.000
_cell.length_c   1.000
_cell.angle_alpha   90.00
_cell.angle_beta   90.00
_cell.angle_gamma   90.00
#
_symmetry.space_group_name_H-M   'P 1'
#
loop_
_entity.id
_entity.type
_entity.pdbx_description
1 polymer ?
#
loop_
_entity_poly.entity_id
_entity_poly.type
_entity_poly.pdbx_seq_one_letter_code
_entity_poly.pdbx_strand_id
1 'polypeptide(L)'
;MFTMLASIVYLQINTLRELPLRAEKDKLREYAQLDERYQVAKLTHDISIFTESMLMMKTTLVGIIKLDPKRVLEDGIRKELVKQVATALHNGLTFNPRAKNSELISKLDALGNQMDGFRRSFEYVQDYVVKINIRKVVLDLAG
;
A
#
# COMPACT_ATOMS: atom_id res chain seq x y z
N MET A 1 -0.41 6.53 -10.83
CA MET A 1 -0.37 5.18 -10.22
C MET A 1 0.14 5.18 -8.79
N PHE A 2 1.40 5.56 -8.50
CA PHE A 2 1.95 5.44 -7.13
C PHE A 2 1.18 6.24 -6.07
N THR A 3 0.64 7.39 -6.44
CA THR A 3 -0.28 8.17 -5.59
C THR A 3 -1.59 7.43 -5.31
N MET A 4 -2.14 6.71 -6.31
CA MET A 4 -3.35 5.89 -6.14
C MET A 4 -3.08 4.72 -5.18
N LEU A 5 -1.90 4.10 -5.27
CA LEU A 5 -1.48 3.05 -4.34
C LEU A 5 -1.35 3.59 -2.92
N ALA A 6 -0.73 4.76 -2.74
CA ALA A 6 -0.67 5.44 -1.44
C ALA A 6 -2.08 5.77 -0.89
N SER A 7 -3.02 6.16 -1.76
CA SER A 7 -4.42 6.38 -1.36
C SER A 7 -5.13 5.08 -0.92
N ILE A 8 -4.93 3.97 -1.64
CA ILE A 8 -5.47 2.65 -1.22
C ILE A 8 -4.92 2.27 0.15
N VAL A 9 -3.60 2.40 0.33
CA VAL A 9 -2.93 2.14 1.61
C VAL A 9 -3.55 2.98 2.72
N TYR A 10 -3.73 4.28 2.49
CA TYR A 10 -4.32 5.17 3.48
C TYR A 10 -5.76 4.75 3.86
N LEU A 11 -6.60 4.42 2.88
CA LEU A 11 -7.97 3.99 3.10
C LEU A 11 -8.05 2.67 3.87
N GLN A 12 -7.19 1.71 3.53
CA GLN A 12 -7.10 0.41 4.21
C GLN A 12 -6.65 0.52 5.66
N ILE A 13 -5.71 1.43 5.96
CA ILE A 13 -5.13 1.57 7.30
C ILE A 13 -5.99 2.44 8.22
N ASN A 14 -6.47 3.57 7.70
CA ASN A 14 -7.02 4.63 8.55
C ASN A 14 -8.53 4.74 8.49
N THR A 15 -9.18 4.14 7.47
CA THR A 15 -10.60 4.39 7.18
C THR A 15 -11.45 3.12 7.26
N LEU A 16 -11.00 2.04 6.62
CA LEU A 16 -11.73 0.77 6.62
C LEU A 16 -11.63 0.08 7.98
N ARG A 17 -12.79 -0.28 8.52
CA ARG A 17 -12.95 -1.01 9.77
C ARG A 17 -13.23 -2.47 9.47
N GLU A 18 -12.68 -3.34 10.31
CA GLU A 18 -12.99 -4.76 10.26
C GLU A 18 -14.38 -5.02 10.83
N LEU A 19 -15.08 -6.00 10.25
CA LEU A 19 -16.38 -6.42 10.76
C LEU A 19 -16.17 -7.13 12.11
N PRO A 20 -16.81 -6.69 13.19
CA PRO A 20 -16.69 -7.39 14.47
C PRO A 20 -17.38 -8.76 14.40
N LEU A 21 -16.91 -9.71 15.22
CA LEU A 21 -17.47 -11.07 15.31
C LEU A 21 -18.97 -11.08 15.69
N ARG A 22 -19.45 -10.02 16.33
CA ARG A 22 -20.87 -9.79 16.65
C ARG A 22 -21.21 -8.35 16.31
N ALA A 23 -22.15 -8.16 15.40
CA ALA A 23 -22.70 -6.86 15.03
C ALA A 23 -24.23 -6.89 15.17
N GLU A 24 -24.79 -5.82 15.71
CA GLU A 24 -26.23 -5.57 15.66
C GLU A 24 -26.66 -5.34 14.21
N LYS A 25 -27.83 -5.86 13.84
CA LYS A 25 -28.36 -5.78 12.47
C LYS A 25 -28.40 -4.35 11.94
N ASP A 26 -28.75 -3.40 12.79
CA ASP A 26 -28.91 -1.99 12.42
C ASP A 26 -27.57 -1.30 12.14
N LYS A 27 -26.48 -1.77 12.75
CA LYS A 27 -25.11 -1.25 12.54
C LYS A 27 -24.41 -1.89 11.34
N LEU A 28 -24.95 -2.96 10.75
CA LEU A 28 -24.34 -3.63 9.60
C LEU A 28 -24.15 -2.69 8.40
N ARG A 29 -25.07 -1.74 8.21
CA ARG A 29 -24.96 -0.75 7.14
C ARG A 29 -23.79 0.21 7.35
N GLU A 30 -23.49 0.57 8.60
CA GLU A 30 -22.34 1.41 8.94
C GLU A 30 -21.02 0.65 8.73
N TYR A 31 -20.95 -0.62 9.13
CA TYR A 31 -19.77 -1.45 8.90
C TYR A 31 -19.57 -1.84 7.42
N ALA A 32 -20.61 -1.73 6.59
CA ALA A 32 -20.50 -1.99 5.17
C ALA A 32 -19.54 -1.01 4.49
N GLN A 33 -19.47 0.25 4.94
CA GLN A 33 -18.54 1.27 4.42
C GLN A 33 -18.49 1.30 2.88
N LEU A 34 -19.69 1.37 2.28
CA LEU A 34 -19.87 1.15 0.83
C LEU A 34 -19.10 2.18 0.00
N ASP A 35 -19.09 3.44 0.44
CA ASP A 35 -18.44 4.53 -0.28
C ASP A 35 -16.92 4.37 -0.27
N GLU A 36 -16.33 4.05 0.88
CA GLU A 36 -14.90 3.81 1.02
C GLU A 36 -14.46 2.56 0.25
N ARG A 37 -15.24 1.48 0.33
CA ARG A 37 -14.97 0.25 -0.43
C ARG A 37 -15.10 0.47 -1.93
N TYR A 38 -16.07 1.27 -2.37
CA TYR A 38 -16.20 1.67 -3.77
C TYR A 38 -14.99 2.50 -4.21
N GLN A 39 -14.53 3.43 -3.38
CA GLN A 39 -13.34 4.23 -3.69
C GLN A 39 -12.08 3.36 -3.83
N VAL A 40 -11.89 2.39 -2.94
CA VAL A 40 -10.79 1.41 -3.05
C VAL A 40 -10.92 0.61 -4.34
N ALA A 41 -12.12 0.10 -4.66
CA ALA A 41 -12.35 -0.66 -5.89
C ALA A 41 -12.08 0.17 -7.16
N LYS A 42 -12.49 1.44 -7.18
CA LYS A 42 -12.22 2.37 -8.29
C LYS A 42 -10.72 2.61 -8.47
N LEU A 43 -10.01 2.92 -7.38
CA LEU A 43 -8.56 3.12 -7.42
C LEU A 43 -7.83 1.86 -7.91
N THR A 44 -8.26 0.69 -7.45
CA THR A 44 -7.71 -0.59 -7.88
C THR A 44 -7.95 -0.86 -9.37
N HIS A 45 -9.15 -0.56 -9.86
CA HIS A 45 -9.46 -0.66 -11.29
C HIS A 45 -8.55 0.25 -12.13
N ASP A 46 -8.40 1.51 -11.73
CA ASP A 46 -7.54 2.48 -12.42
C ASP A 46 -6.07 2.01 -12.44
N ILE A 47 -5.58 1.45 -11.32
CA ILE A 47 -4.25 0.83 -11.25
C ILE A 47 -4.14 -0.36 -12.20
N SER A 48 -5.15 -1.23 -12.25
CA SER A 48 -5.15 -2.41 -13.13
C SER A 48 -5.03 -1.99 -14.60
N ILE A 49 -5.89 -1.06 -15.06
CA ILE A 49 -5.85 -0.54 -16.44
C ILE A 49 -4.50 0.10 -16.75
N PHE A 50 -3.96 0.90 -15.83
CA PHE A 50 -2.65 1.52 -16.00
C PHE A 50 -1.54 0.49 -16.13
N THR A 51 -1.51 -0.51 -15.24
CA THR A 51 -0.50 -1.58 -15.27
C THR A 51 -0.60 -2.41 -16.54
N GLU A 52 -1.81 -2.72 -16.99
CA GLU A 52 -2.01 -3.47 -18.23
C GLU A 52 -1.52 -2.68 -19.44
N SER A 53 -1.88 -1.40 -19.49
CA SER A 53 -1.44 -0.48 -20.55
C SER A 53 0.08 -0.37 -20.60
N MET A 54 0.75 -0.26 -19.44
CA MET A 54 2.21 -0.25 -19.37
C MET A 54 2.84 -1.56 -19.84
N LEU A 55 2.26 -2.70 -19.50
CA LEU A 55 2.77 -4.01 -19.93
C LEU A 55 2.56 -4.27 -21.43
N MET A 56 1.60 -3.60 -22.07
CA MET A 56 1.43 -3.62 -23.52
C MET A 56 2.44 -2.73 -24.26
N MET A 57 3.13 -1.81 -23.57
CA MET A 57 4.11 -0.94 -24.19
C MET A 57 5.32 -1.75 -24.68
N LYS A 58 5.80 -1.42 -25.88
CA LYS A 58 7.05 -1.98 -26.40
C LYS A 58 8.25 -1.35 -25.69
N THR A 59 9.29 -2.15 -25.49
CA THR A 59 10.59 -1.65 -25.04
C THR A 59 11.09 -0.57 -25.99
N THR A 60 11.43 0.59 -25.44
CA THR A 60 11.80 1.77 -26.22
C THR A 60 13.20 2.22 -25.83
N LEU A 61 13.96 2.74 -26.79
CA LEU A 61 15.31 3.25 -26.55
C LEU A 61 15.25 4.76 -26.35
N VAL A 62 15.68 5.23 -25.18
CA VAL A 62 15.72 6.65 -24.81
C VAL A 62 17.19 7.06 -24.71
N GLY A 63 17.70 7.72 -25.77
CA GLY A 63 19.13 8.05 -25.88
C GLY A 63 19.99 6.79 -26.06
N ILE A 64 20.69 6.37 -25.01
CA ILE A 64 21.47 5.11 -24.97
C ILE A 64 20.83 4.05 -24.05
N ILE A 65 19.73 4.39 -23.37
CA ILE A 65 19.12 3.55 -22.34
C ILE A 65 17.94 2.79 -22.94
N LYS A 66 17.94 1.47 -22.80
CA LYS A 66 16.81 0.61 -23.16
C LYS A 66 15.79 0.63 -22.02
N LEU A 67 14.62 1.19 -22.28
CA LEU A 67 13.51 1.30 -21.32
C LEU A 67 12.56 0.11 -21.48
N ASP A 68 12.62 -0.82 -20.53
CA ASP A 68 11.66 -1.92 -20.41
C ASP A 68 10.52 -1.49 -19.46
N PRO A 69 9.28 -1.30 -19.96
CA PRO A 69 8.15 -0.83 -19.16
C PRO A 69 7.85 -1.71 -17.95
N LYS A 70 8.06 -3.03 -18.08
CA LYS A 70 7.85 -3.96 -16.96
C LYS A 70 8.84 -3.69 -15.83
N ARG A 71 10.12 -3.52 -16.16
CA ARG A 71 11.16 -3.20 -15.17
C ARG A 71 10.93 -1.85 -14.51
N VAL A 72 10.53 -0.84 -15.28
CA VAL A 72 10.20 0.49 -14.75
C VAL A 72 9.07 0.40 -13.73
N LEU A 73 8.05 -0.41 -14.02
CA LEU A 73 6.91 -0.61 -13.15
C LEU A 73 7.30 -1.35 -11.86
N GLU A 74 8.06 -2.45 -11.96
CA GLU A 74 8.58 -3.19 -10.79
C GLU A 74 9.46 -2.29 -9.90
N ASP A 75 10.40 -1.54 -10.49
CA ASP A 75 11.27 -0.63 -9.76
C ASP A 75 10.50 0.54 -9.14
N GLY A 76 9.49 1.06 -9.82
CA GLY A 76 8.63 2.12 -9.30
C GLY A 76 7.83 1.66 -8.09
N ILE A 77 7.21 0.47 -8.16
CA ILE A 77 6.47 -0.13 -7.04
C ILE A 77 7.41 -0.36 -5.86
N ARG A 78 8.61 -0.92 -6.10
CA ARG A 78 9.62 -1.14 -5.05
C ARG A 78 10.04 0.17 -4.38
N LYS A 79 10.37 1.21 -5.17
CA LYS A 79 10.79 2.52 -4.65
C LYS A 79 9.70 3.18 -3.82
N GLU A 80 8.44 3.10 -4.27
CA GLU A 80 7.32 3.65 -3.50
C GLU A 80 7.14 2.90 -2.17
N LEU A 81 7.20 1.57 -2.16
CA LEU A 81 7.14 0.79 -0.92
C LEU A 81 8.25 1.19 0.06
N VAL A 82 9.49 1.26 -0.41
CA VAL A 82 10.64 1.69 0.42
C VAL A 82 10.42 3.10 0.97
N LYS A 83 9.92 4.03 0.16
CA LYS A 83 9.61 5.40 0.59
C LYS A 83 8.55 5.43 1.68
N GLN A 84 7.47 4.66 1.55
CA GLN A 84 6.39 4.60 2.54
C GLN A 84 6.89 4.01 3.87
N VAL A 85 7.65 2.91 3.81
CA VAL A 85 8.26 2.27 4.98
C VAL A 85 9.25 3.20 5.67
N ALA A 86 10.16 3.84 4.92
CA ALA A 86 11.14 4.77 5.47
C ALA A 86 10.47 5.98 6.14
N THR A 87 9.41 6.51 5.52
CA THR A 87 8.63 7.62 6.08
C THR A 87 7.91 7.21 7.37
N ALA A 88 7.32 6.01 7.40
CA ALA A 88 6.68 5.45 8.59
C ALA A 88 7.67 5.25 9.74
N LEU A 89 8.85 4.68 9.45
CA LEU A 89 9.92 4.50 10.43
C LEU A 89 10.42 5.83 10.98
N HIS A 90 10.69 6.79 10.10
CA HIS A 90 11.15 8.13 10.52
C HIS A 90 10.14 8.81 11.44
N ASN A 91 8.86 8.82 11.06
CA ASN A 91 7.82 9.47 11.84
C ASN A 91 7.50 8.69 13.14
N GLY A 92 7.49 7.35 13.06
CA GLY A 92 7.15 6.45 14.16
C GLY A 92 8.26 6.32 15.21
N LEU A 93 9.53 6.42 14.83
CA LEU A 93 10.68 6.24 15.71
C LEU A 93 11.37 7.56 16.13
N THR A 94 10.69 8.69 15.98
CA THR A 94 11.16 9.97 16.52
C THR A 94 10.65 10.13 17.95
N PHE A 95 11.53 10.02 18.94
CA PHE A 95 11.16 10.11 20.37
C PHE A 95 11.45 11.49 20.95
N ASN A 96 10.56 11.98 21.82
CA ASN A 96 10.79 13.24 22.53
C ASN A 96 11.61 12.98 23.81
N PRO A 97 12.84 13.48 23.93
CA PRO A 97 13.68 13.26 25.11
C PRO A 97 13.13 13.91 26.39
N ARG A 98 12.12 14.78 26.28
CA ARG A 98 11.45 15.44 27.42
C ARG A 98 10.12 14.80 27.81
N ALA A 99 9.73 13.69 27.17
CA ALA A 99 8.50 12.99 27.50
C ALA A 99 8.53 12.43 28.93
N LYS A 100 7.49 12.70 29.72
CA LYS A 100 7.38 12.24 31.11
C LYS A 100 7.04 10.75 31.24
N ASN A 101 6.49 10.15 30.20
CA ASN A 101 6.05 8.75 30.15
C ASN A 101 6.77 8.01 29.02
N SER A 102 6.91 6.69 29.14
CA SER A 102 7.47 5.84 28.09
C SER A 102 6.56 5.82 26.86
N GLU A 103 6.92 6.57 25.82
CA GLU A 103 6.22 6.58 24.52
C GLU A 103 6.61 5.37 23.64
N LEU A 104 7.66 4.63 24.02
CA LEU A 104 8.27 3.58 23.21
C LEU A 104 7.25 2.54 22.77
N ILE A 105 6.53 1.93 23.71
CA ILE A 105 5.59 0.85 23.43
C ILE A 105 4.47 1.34 22.51
N SER A 106 3.86 2.49 22.84
CA SER A 106 2.77 3.06 22.02
C SER A 106 3.19 3.38 20.58
N LYS A 107 4.43 3.84 20.38
CA LYS A 107 4.96 4.14 19.05
C LYS A 107 5.31 2.89 18.27
N LEU A 108 5.83 1.86 18.93
CA LEU A 108 6.09 0.56 18.31
C LEU A 108 4.78 -0.13 17.90
N ASP A 109 3.74 -0.09 18.72
CA ASP A 109 2.42 -0.63 18.37
C ASP A 109 1.81 0.10 17.17
N ALA A 110 1.88 1.43 17.16
CA ALA A 110 1.41 2.24 16.03
C ALA A 110 2.18 1.93 14.74
N LEU A 111 3.50 1.79 14.82
CA LEU A 111 4.34 1.41 13.69
C LEU A 111 4.01 -0.01 13.21
N GLY A 112 3.83 -0.97 14.11
CA GLY A 112 3.43 -2.34 13.79
C GLY A 112 2.12 -2.39 13.00
N ASN A 113 1.10 -1.67 13.48
CA ASN A 113 -0.18 -1.53 12.77
C ASN A 113 -0.02 -0.91 11.39
N GLN A 114 0.87 0.07 11.24
CA GLN A 114 1.15 0.69 9.94
C GLN A 114 1.86 -0.28 8.98
N MET A 115 2.82 -1.08 9.48
CA MET A 115 3.51 -2.10 8.69
C MET A 115 2.57 -3.22 8.22
N ASP A 116 1.71 -3.71 9.10
CA ASP A 116 0.67 -4.69 8.74
C ASP A 116 -0.31 -4.12 7.72
N GLY A 117 -0.63 -2.83 7.88
CA GLY A 117 -1.38 -2.04 6.91
C GLY A 117 -0.75 -2.00 5.52
N PHE A 118 0.54 -1.72 5.43
CA PHE A 118 1.29 -1.76 4.18
C PHE A 118 1.26 -3.15 3.56
N ARG A 119 1.57 -4.19 4.33
CA ARG A 119 1.53 -5.57 3.85
C ARG A 119 0.17 -5.92 3.23
N ARG A 120 -0.93 -5.71 3.95
CA ARG A 120 -2.30 -6.00 3.46
C ARG A 120 -2.65 -5.23 2.19
N SER A 121 -2.26 -3.96 2.13
CA SER A 121 -2.54 -3.10 0.97
C SER A 121 -1.77 -3.55 -0.28
N PHE A 122 -0.52 -3.99 -0.12
CA PHE A 122 0.27 -4.52 -1.22
C PHE A 122 -0.19 -5.91 -1.66
N GLU A 123 -0.56 -6.79 -0.73
CA GLU A 123 -1.22 -8.07 -1.04
C GLU A 123 -2.53 -7.83 -1.81
N TYR A 124 -3.34 -6.88 -1.35
CA TYR A 124 -4.58 -6.51 -2.04
C TYR A 124 -4.33 -6.03 -3.47
N VAL A 125 -3.42 -5.07 -3.69
CA VAL A 125 -3.13 -4.57 -5.05
C VAL A 125 -2.53 -5.67 -5.93
N GLN A 126 -1.71 -6.56 -5.37
CA GLN A 126 -1.13 -7.68 -6.11
C GLN A 126 -2.19 -8.58 -6.74
N ASP A 127 -3.26 -8.89 -6.03
CA ASP A 127 -4.33 -9.75 -6.56
C ASP A 127 -4.99 -9.19 -7.82
N TYR A 128 -4.91 -7.87 -8.04
CA TYR A 128 -5.47 -7.18 -9.21
C TYR A 128 -4.43 -6.80 -10.28
N VAL A 129 -3.13 -6.89 -9.96
CA VAL A 129 -2.02 -6.71 -10.89
C VAL A 129 -1.47 -8.10 -11.28
N VAL A 130 -2.35 -8.90 -11.88
CA VAL A 130 -2.19 -10.35 -12.13
C VAL A 130 -0.92 -10.72 -12.93
N LYS A 131 -0.31 -9.77 -13.66
CA LYS A 131 0.87 -10.01 -14.51
C LYS A 131 2.22 -9.66 -13.86
N ILE A 132 2.22 -9.12 -12.63
CA ILE A 132 3.46 -8.74 -11.91
C ILE A 132 3.52 -9.55 -10.62
N ASN A 133 4.61 -10.29 -10.43
CA ASN A 133 4.81 -11.07 -9.21
C ASN A 133 5.27 -10.14 -8.07
N ILE A 134 4.36 -9.33 -7.54
CA ILE A 134 4.64 -8.36 -6.46
C ILE A 134 5.14 -9.07 -5.20
N ARG A 135 4.75 -10.32 -4.97
CA ARG A 135 5.28 -11.17 -3.89
C ARG A 135 6.80 -11.29 -3.96
N LYS A 136 7.37 -11.38 -5.16
CA LYS A 136 8.82 -11.37 -5.34
C LYS A 136 9.43 -10.04 -4.89
N VAL A 137 8.79 -8.90 -5.19
CA VAL A 137 9.27 -7.58 -4.77
C VAL A 137 9.29 -7.43 -3.24
N VAL A 138 8.28 -7.97 -2.55
CA VAL A 138 8.22 -7.96 -1.08
C VAL A 138 9.25 -8.93 -0.46
N LEU A 139 9.42 -10.12 -1.04
CA LEU A 139 10.42 -11.10 -0.60
C LEU A 139 11.86 -10.63 -0.84
N ASP A 140 12.13 -9.97 -1.97
CA ASP A 140 13.44 -9.40 -2.31
C ASP A 140 13.84 -8.25 -1.37
N LEU A 141 12.90 -7.64 -0.63
CA LEU A 141 13.19 -6.63 0.40
C LEU A 141 13.44 -7.23 1.79
N ALA A 142 13.09 -8.50 2.00
CA ALA A 142 13.24 -9.19 3.29
C ALA A 142 14.51 -10.05 3.39
N GLY A 143 15.32 -10.09 2.33
CA GLY A 143 16.59 -10.82 2.23
C GLY A 143 17.81 -9.92 2.29
#